data_AF-A0A7H1NS43-F1
#
_entry.id   AF-A0A7H1NS43-F1
#
_cell.length_a   1.000
_cell.length_b   1.000
_cell.length_c   1.000
_cell.angle_alpha   90.00
_cell.angle_beta   90.00
_cell.angle_gamma   90.00
#
_symmetry.space_group_name_H-M   'P 1'
#
loop_
_entity.id
_entity.type
_entity.pdbx_description
1 polymer ?
#
loop_
_entity_poly.entity_id
_entity_poly.type
_entity_poly.pdbx_seq_one_letter_code
_entity_poly.pdbx_strand_id
1 'polypeptide(L)'
;MPTKDMMRFWVKKIALSGMVVVLLGCTAANQRSGEVAEVQSQYGQVVSIAQQYRAGEYGQPEPDSLPRLKRYQAQAYQDVLAFHDEVVKTKQISQEKKIKALRSIYVMKSYLAALGATSAYEQ
;
A
#
# COMPACT_ATOMS: atom_id res chain seq x y z
N MET A 1 6.84 55.93 33.24
CA MET A 1 7.13 54.48 33.18
C MET A 1 5.83 53.74 32.83
N PRO A 2 5.88 52.68 32.03
CA PRO A 2 5.04 52.50 30.83
C PRO A 2 3.62 51.94 31.05
N THR A 3 2.81 52.13 30.01
CA THR A 3 1.35 52.00 29.83
C THR A 3 0.84 50.55 29.75
N LYS A 4 -0.34 50.28 30.35
CA LYS A 4 -1.08 49.00 30.25
C LYS A 4 -2.25 49.06 29.24
N ASP A 5 -2.14 49.91 28.22
CA ASP A 5 -3.01 49.87 27.03
C ASP A 5 -2.66 48.73 26.05
N MET A 6 -1.67 47.89 26.36
CA MET A 6 -1.27 46.74 25.53
C MET A 6 -1.84 45.38 25.97
N MET A 7 -2.79 45.33 26.90
CA MET A 7 -3.46 44.07 27.31
C MET A 7 -4.87 43.90 26.69
N ARG A 8 -5.15 44.56 25.55
CA ARG A 8 -6.42 44.41 24.82
C ARG A 8 -6.26 43.88 23.38
N PHE A 9 -5.09 43.36 23.01
CA PHE A 9 -4.79 43.08 21.60
C PHE A 9 -4.66 41.61 21.16
N TRP A 10 -4.98 40.61 21.99
CA TRP A 10 -4.97 39.21 21.50
C TRP A 10 -6.17 38.32 21.85
N VAL A 11 -7.20 38.83 22.53
CA VAL A 11 -8.45 38.05 22.75
C VAL A 11 -9.43 38.18 21.56
N LYS A 12 -9.07 38.91 20.50
CA LYS A 12 -9.93 39.16 19.32
C LYS A 12 -9.57 38.30 18.09
N LYS A 13 -9.13 37.05 18.29
CA LYS A 13 -8.93 36.07 17.20
C LYS A 13 -9.15 34.60 17.59
N ILE A 14 -10.01 34.31 18.57
CA ILE A 14 -10.55 32.96 18.79
C ILE A 14 -12.03 32.98 18.39
N ALA A 15 -12.26 33.21 17.11
CA ALA A 15 -13.57 33.09 16.49
C ALA A 15 -13.35 32.58 15.07
N LEU A 16 -12.86 31.34 14.94
CA LEU A 16 -12.95 30.47 13.76
C LEU A 16 -12.30 29.09 14.01
N SER A 17 -12.19 28.67 15.27
CA SER A 17 -11.59 27.39 15.70
C SER A 17 -12.65 26.28 15.77
N GLY A 18 -13.23 25.89 14.62
CA GLY A 18 -14.22 24.81 14.63
C GLY A 18 -14.59 24.17 13.30
N MET A 19 -14.26 24.76 12.15
CA MET A 19 -14.84 24.33 10.87
C MET A 19 -13.83 24.07 9.74
N VAL A 20 -12.55 23.87 10.06
CA VAL A 20 -11.51 23.51 9.06
C VAL A 20 -10.92 22.12 9.30
N VAL A 21 -11.14 21.49 10.46
CA VAL A 21 -10.57 20.17 10.80
C VAL A 21 -11.37 19.01 10.18
N VAL A 22 -12.65 19.21 9.84
CA VAL A 22 -13.52 18.13 9.35
C VAL A 22 -13.23 17.77 7.88
N LEU A 23 -12.86 18.73 7.03
CA LEU A 23 -12.61 18.49 5.60
C LEU A 23 -11.27 17.78 5.33
N LEU A 24 -10.26 17.95 6.19
CA LEU A 24 -8.95 17.29 6.05
C LEU A 24 -8.96 15.84 6.57
N GLY A 25 -9.89 15.49 7.47
CA GLY A 25 -10.02 14.14 8.01
C GLY A 25 -10.55 13.14 6.98
N CYS A 26 -11.50 13.56 6.14
CA CYS A 26 -12.09 12.72 5.10
C CYS A 26 -11.13 12.45 3.94
N THR A 27 -10.33 13.44 3.52
CA THR A 27 -9.34 13.27 2.42
C THR A 27 -8.21 12.34 2.82
N ALA A 28 -7.68 12.46 4.05
CA ALA A 28 -6.65 11.57 4.56
C ALA A 28 -7.15 10.12 4.73
N ALA A 29 -8.41 9.92 5.14
CA ALA A 29 -9.01 8.59 5.21
C ALA A 29 -9.13 7.94 3.82
N ASN A 30 -9.64 8.69 2.84
CA ASN A 30 -9.81 8.22 1.46
C ASN A 30 -8.46 7.93 0.77
N GLN A 31 -7.44 8.77 1.00
CA GLN A 31 -6.10 8.52 0.49
C GLN A 31 -5.50 7.24 1.08
N ARG A 32 -5.63 7.04 2.40
CA ARG A 32 -5.13 5.82 3.06
C ARG A 32 -5.79 4.56 2.51
N SER A 33 -7.12 4.57 2.36
CA SER A 33 -7.82 3.44 1.76
C SER A 33 -7.41 3.20 0.30
N GLY A 34 -7.16 4.27 -0.46
CA GLY A 34 -6.68 4.18 -1.83
C GLY A 34 -5.31 3.49 -1.94
N GLU A 35 -4.35 3.89 -1.10
CA GLU A 35 -3.01 3.29 -1.13
C GLU A 35 -2.98 1.83 -0.66
N VAL A 36 -3.82 1.46 0.33
CA VAL A 36 -3.99 0.06 0.75
C VAL A 36 -4.61 -0.77 -0.37
N ALA A 37 -5.68 -0.25 -0.99
CA ALA A 37 -6.35 -0.93 -2.10
C ALA A 37 -5.43 -1.12 -3.31
N GLU A 38 -4.58 -0.14 -3.61
CA GLU A 38 -3.57 -0.23 -4.68
C GLU A 38 -2.62 -1.42 -4.45
N VAL A 39 -1.98 -1.49 -3.28
CA VAL A 39 -1.03 -2.56 -2.95
C VAL A 39 -1.72 -3.93 -2.95
N GLN A 40 -2.93 -4.02 -2.40
CA GLN A 40 -3.72 -5.26 -2.39
C GLN A 40 -4.13 -5.69 -3.80
N SER A 41 -4.52 -4.75 -4.66
CA SER A 41 -4.87 -5.01 -6.06
C SER A 41 -3.68 -5.55 -6.85
N GLN A 42 -2.50 -4.91 -6.71
CA GLN A 42 -1.28 -5.40 -7.36
C GLN A 42 -0.91 -6.81 -6.90
N TYR A 43 -0.99 -7.08 -5.59
CA TYR A 43 -0.75 -8.42 -5.07
C TYR A 43 -1.77 -9.44 -5.62
N GLY A 44 -3.05 -9.09 -5.64
CA GLY A 44 -4.12 -9.93 -6.18
C GLY A 44 -3.90 -10.31 -7.65
N GLN A 45 -3.51 -9.34 -8.49
CA GLN A 45 -3.17 -9.58 -9.90
C GLN A 45 -2.02 -10.58 -10.04
N VAL A 46 -0.91 -10.38 -9.32
CA VAL A 46 0.26 -11.26 -9.39
C VAL A 46 -0.05 -12.66 -8.85
N VAL A 47 -0.91 -12.78 -7.83
CA VAL A 47 -1.39 -14.08 -7.35
C VAL A 47 -2.26 -14.79 -8.37
N SER A 48 -3.15 -14.07 -9.06
CA SER A 48 -3.97 -14.64 -10.15
C SER A 48 -3.06 -15.24 -11.23
N ILE A 49 -2.02 -14.51 -11.65
CA ILE A 49 -1.07 -14.98 -12.65
C ILE A 49 -0.28 -16.20 -12.16
N ALA A 50 0.09 -16.24 -10.87
CA ALA A 50 0.69 -17.43 -10.28
C ALA A 50 -0.23 -18.66 -10.29
N GLN A 51 -1.54 -18.46 -10.14
CA GLN A 51 -2.52 -19.55 -10.23
C GLN A 51 -2.65 -20.05 -11.67
N GLN A 52 -2.75 -19.13 -12.63
CA GLN A 52 -2.77 -19.44 -14.06
C GLN A 52 -1.51 -20.18 -14.51
N TYR A 53 -0.34 -19.74 -14.05
CA TYR A 53 0.92 -20.46 -14.25
C TYR A 53 0.87 -21.89 -13.73
N ARG A 54 0.38 -22.11 -12.50
CA ARG A 54 0.23 -23.47 -11.94
C ARG A 54 -0.80 -24.32 -12.68
N ALA A 55 -1.81 -23.69 -13.27
CA ALA A 55 -2.82 -24.35 -14.09
C ALA A 55 -2.30 -24.70 -15.50
N GLY A 56 -1.11 -24.23 -15.87
CA GLY A 56 -0.49 -24.50 -17.16
C GLY A 56 -0.91 -23.56 -18.29
N GLU A 57 -1.54 -22.42 -17.96
CA GLU A 57 -2.00 -21.45 -18.97
C GLU A 57 -0.86 -20.79 -19.77
N TYR A 58 0.37 -20.86 -19.25
CA TYR A 58 1.59 -20.35 -19.90
C TYR A 58 2.55 -21.48 -20.31
N GLY A 59 2.02 -22.70 -20.50
CA GLY A 59 2.80 -23.91 -20.72
C GLY A 59 2.95 -24.75 -19.46
N GLN A 60 3.57 -25.93 -19.60
CA GLN A 60 3.73 -26.86 -18.49
C GLN A 60 4.59 -26.21 -17.38
N PRO A 61 4.08 -26.10 -16.14
CA PRO A 61 4.85 -25.52 -15.05
C PRO A 61 6.08 -26.37 -14.77
N GLU A 62 7.24 -25.74 -14.60
CA GLU A 62 8.46 -26.42 -14.18
C GLU A 62 8.33 -26.81 -12.70
N PRO A 63 8.36 -28.10 -12.32
CA PRO A 63 8.15 -28.52 -10.93
C PRO A 63 9.12 -27.87 -9.95
N ASP A 64 10.38 -27.68 -10.38
CA ASP A 64 11.46 -27.10 -9.57
C ASP A 64 11.28 -25.59 -9.33
N SER A 65 10.46 -24.91 -10.14
CA SER A 65 10.14 -23.49 -9.97
C SER A 65 9.10 -23.25 -8.85
N LEU A 66 8.21 -24.22 -8.62
CA LEU A 66 7.04 -24.05 -7.75
C LEU A 66 7.41 -23.79 -6.29
N PRO A 67 8.41 -24.45 -5.67
CA PRO A 67 8.84 -24.13 -4.31
C PRO A 67 9.34 -22.69 -4.18
N ARG A 68 10.05 -22.17 -5.18
CA ARG A 68 10.55 -20.79 -5.17
C ARG A 68 9.41 -19.79 -5.35
N LEU A 69 8.49 -20.06 -6.28
CA LEU A 69 7.28 -19.25 -6.47
C LEU A 69 6.45 -19.17 -5.17
N LYS A 70 6.29 -20.31 -4.47
CA LYS A 70 5.58 -20.37 -3.19
C LYS A 70 6.25 -19.51 -2.12
N ARG A 71 7.59 -19.50 -2.05
CA ARG A 71 8.33 -18.65 -1.11
C ARG A 71 8.13 -17.16 -1.42
N TYR A 72 8.21 -16.75 -2.68
CA TYR A 72 7.98 -15.35 -3.06
C TYR A 72 6.55 -14.91 -2.80
N GLN A 73 5.57 -15.76 -3.09
CA GLN A 73 4.16 -15.49 -2.76
C GLN A 73 3.95 -15.33 -1.26
N ALA A 74 4.52 -16.21 -0.43
CA ALA A 74 4.43 -16.11 1.03
C ALA A 74 5.09 -14.83 1.56
N GLN A 75 6.27 -14.46 1.04
CA GLN A 75 6.95 -13.23 1.44
C GLN A 75 6.14 -11.98 1.06
N ALA A 76 5.63 -11.91 -0.17
CA ALA A 76 4.80 -10.81 -0.62
C ALA A 76 3.52 -10.69 0.21
N TYR A 77 2.86 -11.82 0.53
CA TYR A 77 1.70 -11.83 1.41
C TYR A 77 1.99 -11.23 2.79
N GLN A 78 3.08 -11.66 3.43
CA GLN A 78 3.47 -11.18 4.75
C GLN A 78 3.77 -9.68 4.76
N ASP A 79 4.45 -9.17 3.73
CA ASP A 79 4.76 -7.73 3.65
C ASP A 79 3.52 -6.87 3.34
N VAL A 80 2.59 -7.36 2.50
CA VAL A 80 1.29 -6.70 2.24
C VAL A 80 0.45 -6.67 3.51
N LEU A 81 0.39 -7.78 4.25
CA LEU A 81 -0.31 -7.85 5.54
C LEU A 81 0.31 -6.89 6.56
N ALA A 82 1.64 -6.87 6.68
CA ALA A 82 2.34 -5.98 7.60
C ALA A 82 2.15 -4.49 7.28
N PHE A 83 2.01 -4.14 6.00
CA PHE A 83 1.65 -2.80 5.56
C PHE A 83 0.20 -2.46 5.94
N HIS A 84 -0.75 -3.33 5.59
CA HIS A 84 -2.17 -3.17 5.91
C HIS A 84 -2.38 -2.98 7.42
N ASP A 85 -1.80 -3.86 8.24
CA ASP A 85 -1.98 -3.84 9.69
C ASP A 85 -1.38 -2.58 10.33
N GLU A 86 -0.28 -2.05 9.79
CA GLU A 86 0.27 -0.77 10.22
C GLU A 86 -0.70 0.37 9.94
N VAL A 87 -1.31 0.41 8.75
CA VAL A 87 -2.27 1.45 8.38
C VAL A 87 -3.51 1.37 9.26
N VAL A 88 -4.01 0.15 9.52
CA VAL A 88 -5.16 -0.05 10.43
C VAL A 88 -4.84 0.40 11.85
N LYS A 89 -3.65 0.04 12.36
CA LYS A 89 -3.23 0.32 13.74
C LYS A 89 -2.92 1.80 13.97
N THR A 90 -2.14 2.40 13.08
CA THR A 90 -1.60 3.76 13.25
C THR A 90 -2.42 4.83 12.56
N LYS A 91 -3.30 4.43 11.62
CA LYS A 91 -4.00 5.33 10.70
C LYS A 91 -3.02 6.20 9.90
N GLN A 92 -1.80 5.73 9.64
CA GLN A 92 -0.81 6.44 8.83
C GLN A 92 -0.23 5.52 7.77
N ILE A 93 0.18 6.09 6.63
CA ILE A 93 0.90 5.36 5.60
C ILE A 93 2.39 5.37 5.94
N SER A 94 2.94 4.22 6.30
CA SER A 94 4.39 4.02 6.32
C SER A 94 4.90 3.79 4.90
N GLN A 95 5.61 4.78 4.35
CA GLN A 95 6.22 4.66 3.02
C GLN A 95 7.24 3.52 2.96
N GLU A 96 7.97 3.27 4.04
CA GLU A 96 8.91 2.15 4.15
C GLU A 96 8.19 0.80 3.96
N LYS A 97 7.11 0.58 4.70
CA LYS A 97 6.33 -0.67 4.59
C LYS A 97 5.64 -0.80 3.23
N LYS A 98 5.12 0.29 2.68
CA LYS A 98 4.56 0.32 1.31
C LYS A 98 5.60 -0.11 0.28
N ILE A 99 6.79 0.52 0.30
CA ILE A 99 7.89 0.19 -0.61
C ILE A 99 8.33 -1.26 -0.46
N LYS A 100 8.39 -1.77 0.79
CA LYS A 100 8.74 -3.16 1.05
C LYS A 100 7.71 -4.13 0.44
N ALA A 101 6.41 -3.89 0.67
CA ALA A 101 5.34 -4.69 0.09
C ALA A 101 5.39 -4.69 -1.45
N LEU A 102 5.51 -3.50 -2.06
CA LEU A 102 5.63 -3.35 -3.52
C LEU A 102 6.87 -4.05 -4.08
N ARG A 103 8.00 -4.00 -3.38
CA ARG A 103 9.23 -4.70 -3.78
C ARG A 103 9.04 -6.22 -3.76
N SER A 104 8.41 -6.76 -2.72
CA SER A 104 8.13 -8.20 -2.64
C SER A 104 7.15 -8.66 -3.72
N ILE A 105 6.12 -7.86 -4.03
CA ILE A 105 5.23 -8.09 -5.19
C ILE A 105 6.02 -8.09 -6.49
N TYR A 106 6.91 -7.10 -6.69
CA TYR A 106 7.75 -7.00 -7.88
C TYR A 106 8.66 -8.22 -8.06
N VAL A 107 9.30 -8.71 -6.99
CA VAL A 107 10.13 -9.93 -7.04
C VAL A 107 9.32 -11.13 -7.51
N MET A 108 8.10 -11.30 -7.00
CA MET A 108 7.20 -12.38 -7.44
C MET A 108 6.81 -12.22 -8.92
N LYS A 109 6.44 -10.99 -9.33
CA LYS A 109 6.11 -10.66 -10.72
C LYS A 109 7.26 -10.95 -11.68
N SER A 110 8.46 -10.46 -11.37
CA SER A 110 9.66 -10.69 -12.21
C SER A 110 10.00 -12.18 -12.29
N TYR A 111 9.79 -12.94 -11.22
CA TYR A 111 10.01 -14.38 -11.26
C TYR A 111 8.99 -15.08 -12.17
N LEU A 112 7.71 -14.73 -12.10
CA LEU A 112 6.69 -15.26 -13.03
C LEU A 112 7.00 -14.92 -14.49
N ALA A 113 7.44 -13.68 -14.76
CA ALA A 113 7.87 -13.29 -16.10
C ALA A 113 9.07 -14.13 -16.59
N ALA A 114 10.04 -14.41 -15.72
CA ALA A 114 11.17 -15.29 -16.04
C ALA A 114 10.75 -16.76 -16.28
N LEU A 115 9.63 -17.19 -15.71
CA LEU A 115 9.03 -18.51 -15.95
C LEU A 115 8.15 -18.58 -17.21
N GLY A 116 8.09 -17.49 -18.01
CA GLY A 116 7.33 -17.45 -19.26
C GLY A 116 5.90 -16.93 -19.14
N ALA A 117 5.45 -16.50 -17.95
CA ALA A 117 4.15 -15.83 -17.78
C ALA A 117 4.19 -14.34 -18.18
N THR A 118 4.98 -13.97 -19.19
CA THR A 118 5.20 -12.60 -19.66
C THR A 118 3.96 -11.99 -20.33
N SER A 119 3.22 -12.78 -21.11
CA SER A 119 2.01 -12.35 -21.83
C SER A 119 0.87 -11.91 -20.92
N ALA A 120 0.93 -12.26 -19.63
CA ALA A 120 -0.01 -11.85 -18.61
C ALA A 120 0.07 -10.35 -18.25
N TYR A 121 1.17 -9.69 -18.62
CA TYR A 121 1.48 -8.32 -18.19
C TYR A 121 1.55 -7.31 -19.35
N GLU A 122 1.32 -7.75 -20.60
CA GLU A 122 1.30 -6.91 -21.80
C GLU A 122 -0.11 -6.42 -22.19
N GLN A 123 -1.13 -6.68 -21.35
CA GLN A 123 -2.52 -6.29 -21.58
C GLN A 123 -2.84 -4.89 -21.06
#